data_AF-A0A819L3W8-F1
#
_entry.id   AF-A0A819L3W8-F1
#
_cell.length_a   1.000
_cell.length_b   1.000
_cell.length_c   1.000
_cell.angle_alpha   90.00
_cell.angle_beta   90.00
_cell.angle_gamma   90.00
#
_symmetry.space_group_name_H-M   'P 1'
#
loop_
_entity.id
_entity.type
_entity.pdbx_description
1 polymer ?
#
loop_
_entity_poly.entity_id
_entity_poly.type
_entity_poly.pdbx_seq_one_letter_code
_entity_poly.pdbx_strand_id
1 'polypeptide(L)'
;MDKLCLRSYIKTRWLLGLTATQIHDELTTAYGQGVVSYRTVAHWIHRFSSGRKSLEDDPRSGRPIAIITQQNIDAVQGLVNDDSHISIDYVTTILDIVII
;
A
#
# COMPACT_ATOMS: atom_id res chain seq x y z
N MET A 1 15.11 -5.23 -13.30
CA MET A 1 13.85 -5.29 -14.06
C MET A 1 12.86 -4.28 -13.49
N ASP A 2 12.23 -3.49 -14.35
CA ASP A 2 11.18 -2.55 -13.93
C ASP A 2 9.98 -3.30 -13.35
N LYS A 3 9.45 -2.78 -12.24
CA LYS A 3 8.34 -3.42 -11.51
C LYS A 3 7.11 -3.56 -12.40
N LEU A 4 6.81 -2.55 -13.21
CA LEU A 4 5.68 -2.56 -14.16
C LEU A 4 5.84 -3.65 -15.23
N CYS A 5 7.04 -3.79 -15.81
CA CYS A 5 7.33 -4.83 -16.79
C CYS A 5 7.16 -6.23 -16.19
N LEU A 6 7.65 -6.45 -14.97
CA LEU A 6 7.47 -7.71 -14.25
C LEU A 6 5.98 -8.05 -14.05
N ARG A 7 5.19 -7.08 -13.60
CA ARG A 7 3.76 -7.27 -13.33
C ARG A 7 2.98 -7.52 -14.60
N SER A 8 3.32 -6.81 -15.68
CA SER A 8 2.77 -7.04 -17.02
C SER A 8 3.06 -8.47 -17.48
N TYR A 9 4.31 -8.93 -17.33
CA TYR A 9 4.71 -10.29 -17.67
C TYR A 9 3.91 -11.35 -16.89
N ILE A 10 3.84 -11.21 -15.56
CA ILE A 10 3.06 -12.10 -14.69
C ILE A 10 1.60 -12.13 -15.13
N LYS A 11 0.99 -10.97 -15.40
CA LYS A 11 -0.40 -10.86 -15.84
C LYS A 11 -0.65 -11.62 -17.13
N THR A 12 0.19 -11.39 -18.14
CA THR A 12 0.08 -12.04 -19.45
C THR A 12 0.22 -13.54 -19.34
N ARG A 13 1.22 -14.04 -18.59
CA ARG A 13 1.41 -15.49 -18.40
C ARG A 13 0.27 -16.15 -17.62
N TRP A 14 -0.23 -15.48 -16.59
CA TRP A 14 -1.40 -15.96 -15.85
C TRP A 14 -2.65 -16.03 -16.74
N LEU A 15 -2.90 -15.03 -17.59
CA LEU A 15 -4.00 -15.05 -18.57
C LEU A 15 -3.86 -16.18 -19.59
N LEU A 16 -2.62 -16.62 -19.88
CA LEU A 16 -2.33 -17.79 -20.71
C LEU A 16 -2.47 -19.13 -19.96
N GLY A 17 -2.87 -19.11 -18.69
CA GLY A 17 -3.15 -20.31 -17.90
C GLY A 17 -1.93 -20.91 -17.18
N LEU A 18 -0.81 -20.19 -17.12
CA LEU A 18 0.37 -20.68 -16.39
C LEU A 18 0.18 -20.56 -14.88
N THR A 19 0.74 -21.53 -14.16
CA THR A 19 0.80 -21.54 -12.70
C THR A 19 1.86 -20.58 -12.16
N ALA A 20 1.72 -20.17 -10.89
CA ALA A 20 2.68 -19.30 -10.23
C ALA A 20 4.12 -19.88 -10.24
N THR A 21 4.25 -21.20 -10.11
CA THR A 21 5.54 -21.90 -10.12
C THR A 21 6.20 -21.79 -11.48
N GLN A 22 5.47 -22.08 -12.57
CA GLN A 22 6.01 -21.97 -13.93
C GLN A 22 6.47 -20.54 -14.24
N ILE A 23 5.67 -19.55 -13.86
CA ILE A 23 6.01 -18.13 -14.08
C ILE A 23 7.25 -17.74 -13.27
N HIS A 24 7.36 -18.19 -12.02
CA HIS A 24 8.53 -17.95 -11.19
C HIS A 24 9.80 -18.59 -11.79
N ASP A 25 9.69 -19.81 -12.32
CA ASP A 25 10.82 -20.52 -12.92
C ASP A 25 11.27 -19.86 -14.23
N GLU A 26 10.34 -19.39 -15.08
CA GLU A 26 10.64 -18.58 -16.27
C GLU A 26 11.39 -17.30 -15.90
N LEU A 27 10.91 -16.58 -14.88
CA LEU A 27 11.53 -15.34 -14.41
C LEU A 27 12.91 -15.60 -13.79
N THR A 28 13.06 -16.68 -13.04
CA THR A 28 14.34 -17.09 -12.43
C THR A 28 15.35 -17.49 -13.51
N THR A 29 14.90 -18.19 -14.55
CA THR A 29 15.75 -18.59 -15.68
C THR A 29 16.20 -17.39 -16.49
N ALA A 30 15.31 -16.43 -16.75
CA ALA A 30 15.61 -15.26 -17.56
C ALA A 30 16.51 -14.23 -16.85
N TYR A 31 16.34 -14.06 -15.53
CA TYR A 31 16.98 -12.95 -14.80
C TYR A 31 17.92 -13.40 -13.67
N GLY A 32 17.96 -14.69 -13.35
CA GLY A 32 18.75 -15.25 -12.26
C GLY A 32 17.98 -15.38 -10.95
N GLN A 33 18.55 -16.15 -10.02
CA GLN A 33 17.99 -16.38 -8.69
C GLN A 33 17.93 -15.09 -7.85
N GLY A 34 16.86 -14.95 -7.05
CA GLY A 34 16.68 -13.83 -6.13
C GLY A 34 16.10 -12.54 -6.74
N VAL A 35 15.94 -12.44 -8.06
CA VAL A 35 15.37 -11.23 -8.70
C VAL A 35 13.89 -11.05 -8.37
N VAL A 36 13.13 -12.15 -8.34
CA VAL A 36 11.70 -12.15 -8.00
C VAL A 36 11.41 -13.34 -7.12
N SER A 37 10.86 -13.09 -5.93
CA SER A 37 10.42 -14.19 -5.07
C SER A 37 9.14 -14.83 -5.62
N TYR A 38 8.98 -16.14 -5.40
CA TYR A 38 7.71 -16.85 -5.65
C TYR A 38 6.52 -16.14 -5.02
N ARG A 39 6.68 -15.63 -3.78
CA ARG A 39 5.63 -14.91 -3.05
C ARG A 39 5.17 -13.65 -3.79
N THR A 40 6.08 -12.94 -4.44
CA THR A 40 5.74 -11.79 -5.29
C THR A 40 4.87 -12.21 -6.47
N VAL A 41 5.23 -13.30 -7.17
CA VAL A 41 4.47 -13.83 -8.30
C VAL A 41 3.06 -14.24 -7.86
N ALA A 42 2.96 -15.04 -6.81
CA ALA A 42 1.69 -15.51 -6.27
C ALA A 42 0.79 -14.36 -5.81
N HIS A 43 1.36 -13.36 -5.12
CA HIS A 43 0.62 -12.17 -4.69
C HIS A 43 0.00 -11.43 -5.88
N TRP A 44 0.76 -11.20 -6.95
CA TRP A 44 0.24 -10.51 -8.14
C TRP A 44 -0.82 -11.30 -8.89
N ILE A 45 -0.64 -12.61 -9.02
CA ILE A 45 -1.67 -13.50 -9.58
C ILE A 45 -2.98 -13.39 -8.79
N HIS A 46 -2.90 -13.43 -7.45
CA HIS A 46 -4.08 -13.26 -6.60
C HIS A 46 -4.78 -11.91 -6.82
N ARG A 47 -4.01 -10.83 -7.00
CA ARG A 47 -4.60 -9.51 -7.30
C ARG A 47 -5.31 -9.50 -8.64
N PHE A 48 -4.71 -10.10 -9.67
CA PHE A 48 -5.33 -10.19 -10.99
C PHE A 48 -6.57 -11.07 -11.00
N SER A 49 -6.55 -12.21 -10.29
CA SER A 49 -7.73 -13.07 -10.14
C SER A 49 -8.87 -12.37 -9.39
N SER A 50 -8.54 -11.42 -8.51
CA SER A 50 -9.52 -10.58 -7.79
C SER A 50 -10.08 -9.44 -8.65
N GLY A 51 -9.82 -9.41 -9.96
CA GLY A 51 -10.39 -8.44 -10.90
C GLY A 51 -9.58 -7.15 -11.06
N ARG A 52 -8.39 -7.03 -10.44
CA ARG A 52 -7.53 -5.84 -10.56
C ARG A 52 -7.01 -5.68 -11.99
N LYS A 53 -7.23 -4.51 -12.60
CA LYS A 53 -6.73 -4.18 -13.95
C LYS A 53 -5.36 -3.47 -13.94
N SER A 54 -5.13 -2.62 -12.93
CA SER A 54 -3.91 -1.80 -12.82
C SER A 54 -2.67 -2.62 -12.49
N LEU A 55 -1.55 -2.26 -13.14
CA LEU A 55 -0.21 -2.78 -12.87
C LEU A 55 0.53 -1.95 -11.82
N GLU A 56 -0.01 -0.82 -11.41
CA GLU A 56 0.59 0.04 -10.39
C GLU A 56 0.28 -0.48 -8.99
N ASP A 57 1.09 -0.06 -8.02
CA ASP A 57 0.73 -0.26 -6.62
C ASP A 57 -0.44 0.65 -6.26
N ASP A 58 -1.21 0.24 -5.25
CA ASP A 58 -2.19 1.14 -4.69
C ASP A 58 -1.46 2.35 -4.08
N PRO A 59 -2.13 3.51 -3.99
CA PRO A 59 -1.64 4.61 -3.20
C PRO A 59 -1.21 4.06 -1.83
N ARG A 60 0.06 4.29 -1.48
CA ARG A 60 0.53 3.88 -0.16
C ARG A 60 -0.28 4.64 0.87
N SER A 61 -0.94 3.94 1.77
CA SER A 61 -1.43 4.53 3.00
C SER A 61 -0.21 5.02 3.79
N GLY A 62 0.11 6.30 3.61
CA GLY A 62 1.07 7.01 4.46
C GLY A 62 0.37 7.56 5.70
N ARG A 63 1.15 8.21 6.58
CA ARG A 63 0.58 9.07 7.62
C ARG A 63 -0.35 10.08 6.95
N PRO A 64 -1.62 10.24 7.38
CA PRO A 64 -2.51 11.21 6.77
C PRO A 64 -1.94 12.62 6.95
N ILE A 65 -1.43 13.22 5.87
CA ILE A 65 -0.95 14.62 5.87
C ILE A 65 -2.12 15.58 6.11
N ALA A 66 -3.35 15.16 5.77
CA ALA A 66 -4.58 15.89 5.98
C ALA A 66 -4.91 16.18 7.47
N ILE A 67 -4.20 15.56 8.43
CA ILE A 67 -4.35 15.87 9.86
C ILE A 67 -3.66 17.19 10.23
N ILE A 68 -2.58 17.55 9.54
CA ILE A 68 -1.76 18.73 9.85
C ILE A 68 -2.25 19.93 9.02
N THR A 69 -3.49 20.35 9.25
CA THR A 69 -4.04 21.60 8.71
C THR A 69 -3.89 22.70 9.76
N GLN A 70 -3.78 23.96 9.33
CA GLN A 70 -3.76 25.09 10.27
C GLN A 70 -5.00 25.09 11.17
N GLN A 71 -6.15 24.72 10.61
CA GLN A 71 -7.41 24.57 11.36
C GLN A 71 -7.29 23.55 12.51
N ASN A 72 -6.72 22.37 12.26
CA ASN A 72 -6.55 21.36 13.31
C ASN A 72 -5.51 21.80 14.34
N ILE A 73 -4.46 22.49 13.93
CA ILE A 73 -3.45 23.06 14.83
C ILE A 73 -4.10 24.10 15.75
N ASP A 74 -4.86 25.03 15.20
CA ASP A 74 -5.55 26.07 15.95
C ASP A 74 -6.58 25.48 16.92
N ALA A 75 -7.31 24.45 16.48
CA ALA A 75 -8.30 23.77 17.30
C ALA A 75 -7.65 23.00 18.47
N VAL A 76 -6.55 22.27 18.24
CA VAL A 76 -5.78 21.62 19.32
C VAL A 76 -5.21 22.68 20.27
N GLN A 77 -4.66 23.78 19.76
CA GLN A 77 -4.11 24.84 20.59
C GLN A 77 -5.18 25.51 21.46
N GLY A 78 -6.38 25.73 20.93
CA GLY A 78 -7.52 26.23 21.70
C GLY A 78 -7.89 25.28 22.84
N LEU A 79 -8.06 23.99 22.55
CA LEU A 79 -8.38 22.97 23.55
C LEU A 79 -7.33 22.88 24.67
N VAL A 80 -6.04 22.97 24.33
CA VAL A 80 -4.94 22.92 25.32
C VAL A 80 -4.83 24.20 26.15
N ASN A 81 -5.11 25.36 25.53
CA ASN A 81 -5.13 26.63 26.26
C ASN A 81 -6.30 26.71 27.25
N ASP A 82 -7.44 26.10 26.91
CA ASP A 82 -8.62 26.01 27.77
C ASP A 82 -8.42 24.99 28.90
N ASP A 83 -7.85 23.81 28.58
CA ASP A 83 -7.49 22.78 29.56
C ASP A 83 -6.18 22.07 29.19
N SER A 84 -5.13 22.37 29.95
CA SER A 84 -3.81 21.75 29.76
C SER A 84 -3.75 20.26 30.14
N HIS A 85 -4.75 19.73 30.85
CA HIS A 85 -4.85 18.32 31.25
C HIS A 85 -5.74 17.49 30.32
N ILE A 86 -6.12 18.04 29.17
CA ILE A 86 -6.98 17.36 28.21
C ILE A 86 -6.35 16.04 27.70
N SER A 87 -7.15 14.98 27.68
CA SER A 87 -6.70 13.68 27.20
C SER A 87 -6.57 13.68 25.67
N ILE A 88 -5.56 12.98 25.17
CA ILE A 88 -5.36 12.76 23.73
C ILE A 88 -6.61 12.09 23.12
N ASP A 89 -7.21 11.11 23.80
CA ASP A 89 -8.42 10.43 23.33
C ASP A 89 -9.62 11.37 23.17
N TYR A 90 -9.67 12.39 24.02
CA TYR A 90 -10.73 13.40 23.96
C TYR A 90 -10.49 14.37 22.79
N VAL A 91 -9.24 14.79 22.58
CA VAL A 91 -8.84 15.64 21.44
C VAL A 91 -9.10 14.93 20.10
N THR A 92 -8.74 13.65 19.98
CA THR A 92 -8.97 12.86 18.75
C THR A 92 -10.46 12.68 18.48
N THR A 93 -11.26 12.45 19.51
CA THR A 93 -12.72 12.33 19.39
C THR A 93 -13.39 13.62 18.94
N ILE A 94 -12.96 14.77 19.48
CA ILE A 94 -13.55 16.07 19.12
C ILE A 94 -13.20 16.48 17.70
N LEU A 95 -11.94 16.29 17.32
CA LEU A 95 -11.41 16.80 16.05
C LEU A 95 -11.54 15.78 14.92
N ASP A 96 -12.02 14.57 15.21
CA ASP A 96 -12.08 13.43 14.28
C ASP A 96 -10.74 13.22 13.56
N ILE A 97 -9.65 13.32 14.33
CA ILE A 97 -8.28 13.13 13.85
C ILE A 97 -7.65 11.90 14.49
N VAL A 98 -6.92 11.14 13.68
CA VAL A 98 -6.20 9.95 14.14
C VAL A 98 -4.75 10.33 14.47
N ILE A 99 -4.41 10.42 15.75
CA ILE A 99 -3.03 10.61 16.20
C ILE A 99 -2.38 9.22 16.36
N ILE A 100 -1.28 8.98 15.64
CA ILE A 100 -0.44 7.76 15.74
C ILE A 100 0.69 8.03 16.72
#